data_AF-A0A2P5A9P5-F1
#
_entry.id   AF-A0A2P5A9P5-F1
#
_cell.length_a   1.000
_cell.length_b   1.000
_cell.length_c   1.000
_cell.angle_alpha   90.00
_cell.angle_beta   90.00
_cell.angle_gamma   90.00
#
_symmetry.space_group_name_H-M   'P 1'
#
loop_
_entity.id
_entity.type
_entity.pdbx_description
1 polymer ?
#
loop_
_entity_poly.entity_id
_entity_poly.type
_entity_poly.pdbx_seq_one_letter_code
_entity_poly.pdbx_strand_id
1 'polypeptide(L)'
;MKNLFETIVYTSVPLLIQYFVFRVIYNIFLKPIYLEKRLRQQGIKGTHYKFNTRGDIEEVRRSTMEAWSKPMSLNHHIAPRVSLFFNNMFPKYGKVCTSWSERRPKLIIGESELIRIILAGKKGHFVKPPLNPLVNILQLGLSTLEGQQWAMLRRLMTPAFHVDKLKGMLPSFLTSCTNLIDRWKKLTSLQGSTEIDVTPEFYILTGDAIARTVFGSSYEEGSKIFELQKEQITLVLEAYNSFYYPGLRFIPTKKNRRRYKLDNEIKEILRDLTQGNSRACKIKKRIY
;
A
#
# COMPACT_ATOMS: atom_id res chain seq x y z
N MET A 1 -15.82 8.40 54.62
CA MET A 1 -15.48 8.62 53.19
C MET A 1 -14.54 7.56 52.61
N LYS A 2 -13.46 7.13 53.29
CA LYS A 2 -12.55 6.07 52.80
C LYS A 2 -13.26 4.74 52.45
N ASN A 3 -14.10 4.22 53.35
CA ASN A 3 -14.79 2.94 53.12
C ASN A 3 -15.73 2.96 51.90
N LEU A 4 -16.44 4.08 51.67
CA LEU A 4 -17.33 4.22 50.51
C LEU A 4 -16.54 4.24 49.19
N PHE A 5 -15.40 4.94 49.18
CA PHE A 5 -14.51 4.99 48.02
C PHE A 5 -13.90 3.62 47.72
N GLU A 6 -13.42 2.90 48.75
CA GLU A 6 -12.90 1.54 48.59
C GLU A 6 -13.98 0.59 48.06
N THR A 7 -15.20 0.59 48.60
CA THR A 7 -16.30 -0.25 48.09
C THR A 7 -16.67 0.07 46.63
N ILE A 8 -16.67 1.34 46.24
CA ILE A 8 -16.92 1.74 44.84
C ILE A 8 -15.78 1.25 43.92
N VAL A 9 -14.52 1.33 44.35
CA VAL A 9 -13.38 0.81 43.59
C VAL A 9 -13.45 -0.72 43.46
N TYR A 10 -13.73 -1.44 44.55
CA TYR A 10 -13.81 -2.90 44.56
C TYR A 10 -14.96 -3.46 43.72
N THR A 11 -16.06 -2.71 43.55
CA THR A 11 -17.20 -3.13 42.71
C THR A 11 -17.07 -2.67 41.25
N SER A 12 -16.47 -1.49 41.01
CA SER A 12 -16.31 -0.95 39.66
C SER A 12 -15.26 -1.68 38.82
N VAL A 13 -14.16 -2.14 39.44
CA VAL A 13 -13.08 -2.84 38.72
C VAL A 13 -13.56 -4.18 38.11
N PRO A 14 -14.25 -5.08 38.86
CA PRO A 14 -14.79 -6.32 38.28
C PRO A 14 -15.82 -6.08 37.18
N LEU A 15 -16.71 -5.08 37.34
CA LEU A 15 -17.69 -4.72 36.32
C LEU A 15 -17.03 -4.24 35.03
N LEU A 16 -15.94 -3.45 35.13
CA LEU A 16 -15.13 -3.05 33.98
C LEU A 16 -14.48 -4.27 33.32
N ILE A 17 -13.86 -5.17 34.09
CA ILE A 17 -13.25 -6.39 33.57
C ILE A 17 -14.29 -7.24 32.84
N GLN A 18 -15.47 -7.46 33.44
CA GLN A 18 -16.56 -8.21 32.84
C GLN A 18 -17.05 -7.55 31.55
N TYR A 19 -17.19 -6.22 31.52
CA TYR A 19 -17.53 -5.48 30.31
C TYR A 19 -16.48 -5.67 29.22
N PHE A 20 -15.18 -5.60 29.55
CA PHE A 20 -14.10 -5.83 28.58
C PHE A 20 -14.12 -7.27 28.07
N VAL A 21 -14.28 -8.27 28.93
CA VAL A 21 -14.37 -9.68 28.55
C VAL A 21 -15.56 -9.89 27.61
N PHE A 22 -16.75 -9.40 27.96
CA PHE A 22 -17.92 -9.49 27.10
C PHE A 22 -17.70 -8.80 25.75
N ARG A 23 -17.10 -7.60 25.75
CA ARG A 23 -16.77 -6.86 24.53
C ARG A 23 -15.79 -7.62 23.66
N VAL A 24 -14.79 -8.29 24.24
CA VAL A 24 -13.85 -9.15 23.52
C VAL A 24 -14.57 -10.34 22.92
N ILE A 25 -15.36 -11.07 23.70
CA ILE A 25 -16.14 -12.23 23.23
C ILE A 25 -17.07 -11.83 22.08
N TYR A 26 -17.80 -10.73 22.24
CA TYR A 26 -18.71 -10.22 21.21
C TYR A 26 -17.97 -9.87 19.92
N ASN A 27 -16.84 -9.17 20.01
CA ASN A 27 -16.12 -8.69 18.82
C ASN A 27 -15.27 -9.77 18.13
N ILE A 28 -14.90 -10.84 18.83
CA ILE A 28 -14.10 -11.94 18.29
C ILE A 28 -15.00 -13.07 17.79
N PHE A 29 -16.02 -13.47 18.55
CA PHE A 29 -16.82 -14.64 18.22
C PHE A 29 -18.19 -14.27 17.66
N LEU A 30 -19.00 -13.55 18.44
CA LEU A 30 -20.42 -13.38 18.10
C LEU A 30 -20.63 -12.52 16.85
N LYS A 31 -19.94 -11.39 16.75
CA LYS A 31 -20.11 -10.45 15.64
C LYS A 31 -19.69 -11.03 14.29
N PRO A 32 -18.52 -11.66 14.13
CA PRO A 32 -18.15 -12.32 12.87
C PRO A 32 -19.13 -13.41 12.44
N ILE A 33 -19.53 -14.30 13.37
CA ILE A 33 -20.49 -15.38 13.08
C ILE A 33 -21.84 -14.81 12.63
N TYR A 34 -22.33 -13.78 13.34
CA TYR A 34 -23.57 -13.09 12.97
C TYR A 34 -23.49 -12.45 11.58
N LEU A 35 -22.38 -11.77 11.27
CA LEU A 35 -22.16 -11.17 9.95
C LEU A 35 -22.09 -12.22 8.84
N GLU A 36 -21.41 -13.35 9.09
CA GLU A 36 -21.36 -14.46 8.15
C GLU A 36 -22.76 -14.99 7.84
N LYS A 37 -23.55 -15.25 8.90
CA LYS A 37 -24.92 -15.74 8.76
C LYS A 37 -25.77 -14.76 7.94
N ARG A 38 -25.67 -13.46 8.22
CA ARG A 38 -26.42 -12.42 7.49
C ARG A 38 -26.03 -12.35 6.01
N LEU A 39 -24.74 -12.44 5.69
CA LEU A 39 -24.26 -12.45 4.29
C LEU A 39 -24.77 -13.70 3.55
N ARG A 40 -24.74 -14.86 4.20
CA ARG A 40 -25.28 -16.10 3.63
C ARG A 40 -26.79 -16.07 3.41
N GLN A 41 -27.54 -15.45 4.32
CA GLN A 41 -28.98 -15.22 4.16
C GLN A 41 -29.30 -14.31 2.97
N GLN A 42 -28.38 -13.42 2.61
CA GLN A 42 -28.47 -12.58 1.40
C GLN A 42 -28.01 -13.32 0.13
N GLY A 43 -27.68 -14.61 0.21
CA GLY A 43 -27.22 -15.42 -0.91
C GLY A 43 -25.71 -15.29 -1.21
N ILE A 44 -24.98 -14.47 -0.44
CA ILE A 44 -23.55 -14.27 -0.64
C ILE A 44 -22.78 -15.43 0.00
N LYS A 45 -22.14 -16.24 -0.83
CA LYS A 45 -21.33 -17.40 -0.40
C LYS A 45 -19.86 -17.02 -0.28
N GLY A 46 -19.09 -17.83 0.43
CA GLY A 46 -17.65 -17.62 0.55
C GLY A 46 -16.99 -18.50 1.60
N THR A 47 -15.78 -18.13 2.00
CA THR A 47 -15.04 -18.81 3.07
C THR A 47 -15.72 -18.58 4.43
N HIS A 48 -15.51 -19.53 5.34
CA HIS A 48 -16.03 -19.46 6.70
C HIS A 48 -15.10 -18.66 7.60
N TYR A 49 -15.69 -17.97 8.59
CA TYR A 49 -14.90 -17.34 9.63
C TYR A 49 -14.15 -18.40 10.44
N LYS A 50 -12.84 -18.19 10.61
CA LYS A 50 -11.96 -19.04 11.42
C LYS A 50 -11.39 -18.19 12.56
N PHE A 51 -11.70 -18.56 13.80
CA PHE A 51 -11.29 -17.79 14.97
C PHE A 51 -9.78 -17.85 15.21
N ASN A 52 -9.14 -18.97 14.86
CA ASN A 52 -7.74 -19.27 15.16
C ASN A 52 -6.76 -18.80 14.06
N THR A 53 -7.26 -18.38 12.90
CA THR A 53 -6.41 -17.90 11.79
C THR A 53 -6.57 -16.41 11.56
N ARG A 54 -5.64 -15.78 10.84
CA ARG A 54 -5.73 -14.38 10.39
C ARG A 54 -6.78 -14.20 9.27
N GLY A 55 -7.90 -14.93 9.34
CA GLY A 55 -8.80 -15.16 8.22
C GLY A 55 -8.11 -16.00 7.13
N ASP A 56 -8.23 -15.56 5.89
CA ASP A 56 -7.70 -16.25 4.71
C ASP A 56 -6.28 -15.79 4.31
N ILE A 57 -5.63 -14.90 5.09
CA ILE A 57 -4.31 -14.35 4.73
C ILE A 57 -3.24 -15.43 4.53
N GLU A 58 -3.20 -16.46 5.37
CA GLU A 58 -2.23 -17.55 5.21
C GLU A 58 -2.52 -18.39 3.96
N GLU A 59 -3.80 -18.56 3.61
CA GLU A 59 -4.21 -19.26 2.40
C GLU A 59 -3.84 -18.47 1.14
N VAL A 60 -4.05 -17.15 1.18
CA VAL A 60 -3.60 -16.21 0.14
C VAL A 60 -2.09 -16.28 -0.03
N ARG A 61 -1.32 -16.27 1.07
CA ARG A 61 0.14 -16.38 1.02
C ARG A 61 0.59 -17.71 0.44
N ARG A 62 0.01 -18.83 0.91
CA ARG A 62 0.32 -20.18 0.44
C ARG A 62 0.06 -20.34 -1.06
N SER A 63 -1.13 -19.98 -1.52
CA SER A 63 -1.50 -20.06 -2.94
C SER A 63 -0.66 -19.14 -3.83
N THR A 64 -0.25 -17.96 -3.32
CA THR A 64 0.66 -17.07 -4.04
C THR A 64 2.04 -17.70 -4.19
N MET A 65 2.58 -18.32 -3.13
CA MET A 65 3.87 -19.02 -3.19
C MET A 65 3.82 -20.23 -4.13
N GLU A 66 2.73 -21.00 -4.10
CA GLU A 66 2.52 -22.13 -5.00
C GLU A 66 2.40 -21.69 -6.47
N ALA A 67 1.70 -20.58 -6.73
CA ALA A 67 1.68 -19.99 -8.06
C ALA A 67 3.10 -19.55 -8.45
N TRP A 68 3.85 -18.90 -7.54
CA TRP A 68 5.22 -18.41 -7.78
C TRP A 68 6.28 -19.47 -8.03
N SER A 69 6.10 -20.68 -7.52
CA SER A 69 7.02 -21.79 -7.81
C SER A 69 6.83 -22.40 -9.20
N LYS A 70 5.71 -22.13 -9.87
CA LYS A 70 5.40 -22.68 -11.20
C LYS A 70 5.70 -21.67 -12.31
N PRO A 71 6.29 -22.10 -13.42
CA PRO A 71 6.45 -21.25 -14.60
C PRO A 71 5.08 -20.89 -15.19
N MET A 72 5.01 -19.76 -15.88
CA MET A 72 3.81 -19.30 -16.60
C MET A 72 4.13 -19.17 -18.08
N SER A 73 3.20 -19.52 -18.95
CA SER A 73 3.30 -19.19 -20.37
C SER A 73 3.16 -17.69 -20.61
N LEU A 74 3.78 -17.20 -21.69
CA LEU A 74 3.73 -15.80 -22.08
C LEU A 74 2.39 -15.49 -22.78
N ASN A 75 1.31 -15.43 -22.00
CA ASN A 75 -0.03 -15.08 -22.48
C ASN A 75 -0.73 -14.09 -21.53
N HIS A 76 -1.92 -13.64 -21.93
CA HIS A 76 -2.71 -12.70 -21.12
C HIS A 76 -3.46 -13.33 -19.95
N HIS A 77 -3.39 -14.66 -19.75
CA HIS A 77 -4.07 -15.37 -18.67
C HIS A 77 -3.25 -15.35 -17.37
N ILE A 78 -2.94 -14.15 -16.89
CA ILE A 78 -2.06 -13.93 -15.73
C ILE A 78 -2.79 -14.07 -14.38
N ALA A 79 -4.12 -14.09 -14.36
CA ALA A 79 -4.90 -14.05 -13.11
C ALA A 79 -4.59 -15.23 -12.16
N PRO A 80 -4.49 -16.50 -12.61
CA PRO A 80 -4.10 -17.62 -11.75
C PRO A 80 -2.69 -17.46 -11.17
N ARG A 81 -1.81 -16.74 -11.87
CA ARG A 81 -0.43 -16.50 -11.45
C ARG A 81 -0.32 -15.39 -10.40
N VAL A 82 -1.06 -14.29 -10.61
CA VAL A 82 -1.01 -13.07 -9.79
C VAL A 82 -1.85 -13.21 -8.52
N SER A 83 -2.98 -13.90 -8.59
CA SER A 83 -3.96 -13.93 -7.50
C SER A 83 -4.73 -15.25 -7.49
N LEU A 84 -4.00 -16.36 -7.37
CA LEU A 84 -4.53 -17.72 -7.41
C LEU A 84 -5.73 -17.93 -6.47
N PHE A 85 -5.61 -17.49 -5.20
CA PHE A 85 -6.69 -17.57 -4.23
C PHE A 85 -8.00 -16.95 -4.74
N PHE A 86 -7.95 -15.70 -5.20
CA PHE A 86 -9.13 -14.97 -5.66
C PHE A 86 -9.68 -15.54 -6.96
N ASN A 87 -8.79 -15.97 -7.87
CA ASN A 87 -9.20 -16.63 -9.10
C ASN A 87 -9.99 -17.92 -8.83
N ASN A 88 -9.61 -18.67 -7.80
CA ASN A 88 -10.30 -19.91 -7.40
C ASN A 88 -11.61 -19.67 -6.62
N MET A 89 -11.82 -18.46 -6.08
CA MET A 89 -13.06 -18.12 -5.37
C MET A 89 -14.25 -18.01 -6.31
N PHE A 90 -14.07 -17.44 -7.51
CA PHE A 90 -15.19 -17.18 -8.42
C PHE A 90 -15.88 -18.45 -8.93
N PRO A 91 -15.15 -19.50 -9.38
CA PRO A 91 -15.79 -20.76 -9.77
C PRO A 91 -16.52 -21.45 -8.61
N LYS A 92 -16.02 -21.27 -7.37
CA LYS A 92 -16.53 -21.98 -6.19
C LYS A 92 -17.73 -21.30 -5.54
N TYR A 93 -17.73 -19.97 -5.49
CA TYR A 93 -18.71 -19.20 -4.72
C TYR A 93 -19.50 -18.19 -5.55
N GLY A 94 -19.13 -17.98 -6.82
CA GLY A 94 -19.73 -16.99 -7.71
C GLY A 94 -18.96 -15.67 -7.77
N LYS A 95 -19.39 -14.77 -8.66
CA LYS A 95 -18.74 -13.47 -8.91
C LYS A 95 -18.89 -12.48 -7.74
N VAL A 96 -19.83 -12.72 -6.83
CA VAL A 96 -19.96 -11.96 -5.58
C VAL A 96 -19.78 -12.94 -4.44
N CYS A 97 -18.63 -12.88 -3.77
CA CYS A 97 -18.30 -13.82 -2.71
C CYS A 97 -17.53 -13.18 -1.56
N THR A 98 -17.50 -13.85 -0.41
CA THR A 98 -16.84 -13.34 0.80
C THR A 98 -15.54 -14.06 1.11
N SER A 99 -14.53 -13.29 1.48
CA SER A 99 -13.33 -13.78 2.17
C SER A 99 -13.20 -13.14 3.54
N TRP A 100 -12.31 -13.66 4.39
CA TRP A 100 -12.09 -13.14 5.73
C TRP A 100 -10.70 -12.53 5.85
N SER A 101 -10.66 -11.32 6.41
CA SER A 101 -9.43 -10.69 6.86
C SER A 101 -9.58 -10.44 8.35
N GLU A 102 -8.83 -11.19 9.14
CA GLU A 102 -8.98 -11.16 10.60
C GLU A 102 -10.44 -11.43 11.00
N ARG A 103 -11.11 -10.47 11.66
CA ARG A 103 -12.50 -10.53 12.12
C ARG A 103 -13.47 -9.81 11.18
N ARG A 104 -13.00 -9.36 10.02
CA ARG A 104 -13.78 -8.55 9.08
C ARG A 104 -14.04 -9.33 7.80
N PRO A 105 -15.31 -9.53 7.42
CA PRO A 105 -15.61 -10.06 6.10
C PRO A 105 -15.21 -9.03 5.03
N LYS A 106 -14.60 -9.52 3.95
CA LYS A 106 -14.27 -8.76 2.75
C LYS A 106 -15.13 -9.30 1.61
N LEU A 107 -15.88 -8.40 0.99
CA LEU A 107 -16.66 -8.74 -0.20
C LEU A 107 -15.76 -8.63 -1.43
N ILE A 108 -15.67 -9.72 -2.19
CA ILE A 108 -14.98 -9.80 -3.48
C ILE A 108 -16.06 -9.69 -4.54
N ILE A 109 -15.89 -8.72 -5.45
CA ILE A 109 -16.90 -8.35 -6.44
C ILE A 109 -16.25 -8.43 -7.82
N GLY A 110 -16.74 -9.36 -8.62
CA GLY A 110 -16.34 -9.60 -10.02
C GLY A 110 -17.45 -9.25 -11.03
N GLU A 111 -18.60 -8.74 -10.58
CA GLU A 111 -19.67 -8.27 -11.45
C GLU A 111 -19.41 -6.83 -11.90
N SER A 112 -19.41 -6.61 -13.22
CA SER A 112 -19.07 -5.31 -13.83
C SER A 112 -20.01 -4.19 -13.38
N GLU A 113 -21.32 -4.45 -13.31
CA GLU A 113 -22.31 -3.45 -12.90
C GLU A 113 -22.09 -2.99 -11.45
N LEU A 114 -21.81 -3.92 -10.54
CA LEU A 114 -21.49 -3.60 -9.15
C LEU A 114 -20.17 -2.85 -9.01
N ILE A 115 -19.14 -3.28 -9.75
CA ILE A 115 -17.85 -2.56 -9.81
C ILE A 115 -18.06 -1.12 -10.29
N ARG A 116 -18.88 -0.92 -11.34
CA ARG A 116 -19.22 0.42 -11.83
C ARG A 116 -19.90 1.26 -10.76
N ILE A 117 -20.89 0.71 -10.05
CA ILE A 117 -21.60 1.41 -8.96
C ILE A 117 -20.63 1.83 -7.86
N ILE A 118 -19.71 0.95 -7.47
CA ILE A 118 -18.73 1.22 -6.40
C ILE A 118 -17.73 2.29 -6.83
N LEU A 119 -17.16 2.18 -8.03
CA LEU A 119 -16.12 3.09 -8.51
C LEU A 119 -16.67 4.45 -8.97
N ALA A 120 -17.92 4.51 -9.46
CA ALA A 120 -18.57 5.75 -9.86
C ALA A 120 -19.34 6.43 -8.72
N GLY A 121 -19.57 5.73 -7.60
CA GLY A 121 -20.35 6.21 -6.48
C GLY A 121 -19.72 7.42 -5.79
N LYS A 122 -20.35 8.60 -5.89
CA LYS A 122 -19.88 9.85 -5.24
C LYS A 122 -20.50 10.13 -3.88
N LYS A 123 -21.40 9.25 -3.40
CA LYS A 123 -22.18 9.44 -2.16
C LYS A 123 -21.39 9.15 -0.87
N GLY A 124 -20.10 8.80 -0.97
CA GLY A 124 -19.25 8.52 0.20
C GLY A 124 -19.59 7.22 0.94
N HIS A 125 -20.41 6.34 0.36
CA HIS A 125 -20.74 5.04 0.96
C HIS A 125 -19.55 4.06 0.94
N PHE A 126 -18.61 4.26 0.01
CA PHE A 126 -17.40 3.46 -0.12
C PHE A 126 -16.20 4.31 0.29
N VAL A 127 -15.57 3.93 1.39
CA VAL A 127 -14.35 4.56 1.92
C VAL A 127 -13.23 3.54 1.95
N LYS A 128 -11.98 4.00 1.86
CA LYS A 128 -10.83 3.12 2.01
C LYS A 128 -10.88 2.40 3.37
N PRO A 129 -10.49 1.13 3.41
CA PRO A 129 -10.43 0.39 4.67
C PRO A 129 -9.40 1.04 5.61
N PRO A 130 -9.63 1.01 6.93
CA PRO A 130 -8.65 1.52 7.88
C PRO A 130 -7.37 0.68 7.80
N LEU A 131 -6.25 1.37 7.62
CA LEU A 131 -4.92 0.79 7.52
C LEU A 131 -4.23 0.75 8.87
N ASN A 132 -3.20 -0.09 8.98
CA ASN A 132 -2.26 -0.02 10.09
C ASN A 132 -1.64 1.40 10.12
N PRO A 133 -1.68 2.16 11.23
CA PRO A 133 -1.11 3.49 11.31
C PRO A 133 0.37 3.58 10.95
N LEU A 134 1.11 2.47 11.05
CA LEU A 134 2.51 2.40 10.60
C LEU A 134 2.65 2.55 9.07
N VAL A 135 1.61 2.23 8.29
CA VAL A 135 1.56 2.49 6.84
C VAL A 135 1.51 4.00 6.58
N ASN A 136 0.78 4.75 7.42
CA ASN A 136 0.61 6.20 7.26
C ASN A 136 1.86 7.01 7.61
N ILE A 137 2.84 6.43 8.32
CA ILE A 137 4.12 7.12 8.57
C ILE A 137 4.77 7.50 7.23
N LEU A 138 4.50 6.73 6.17
CA LEU A 138 5.30 6.71 4.95
C LEU A 138 4.48 6.87 3.67
N GLN A 139 3.18 6.52 3.70
CA GLN A 139 2.26 6.65 2.56
C GLN A 139 1.20 7.74 2.76
N LEU A 140 1.43 8.75 3.62
CA LEU A 140 0.46 9.84 3.74
C LEU A 140 0.42 10.65 2.44
N GLY A 141 -0.63 10.47 1.65
CA GLY A 141 -0.74 11.03 0.30
C GLY A 141 -2.06 10.64 -0.37
N LEU A 142 -2.20 10.86 -1.67
CA LEU A 142 -3.46 10.60 -2.38
C LEU A 142 -3.96 9.15 -2.27
N SER A 143 -3.05 8.19 -2.10
CA SER A 143 -3.39 6.78 -1.93
C SER A 143 -4.12 6.51 -0.61
N THR A 144 -3.86 7.27 0.45
CA THR A 144 -4.40 7.03 1.80
C THR A 144 -5.39 8.08 2.28
N LEU A 145 -5.28 9.33 1.83
CA LEU A 145 -6.18 10.42 2.21
C LEU A 145 -7.60 10.19 1.67
N GLU A 146 -8.58 10.76 2.38
CA GLU A 146 -10.00 10.74 2.04
C GLU A 146 -10.64 12.13 2.15
N GLY A 147 -11.83 12.30 1.59
CA GLY A 147 -12.66 13.49 1.75
C GLY A 147 -11.97 14.80 1.32
N GLN A 148 -12.12 15.85 2.14
CA GLN A 148 -11.60 17.19 1.82
C GLN A 148 -10.07 17.24 1.69
N GLN A 149 -9.34 16.52 2.53
CA GLN A 149 -7.88 16.48 2.48
C GLN A 149 -7.40 15.85 1.16
N TRP A 150 -8.04 14.76 0.73
CA TRP A 150 -7.77 14.16 -0.57
C TRP A 150 -8.09 15.12 -1.72
N ALA A 151 -9.27 15.76 -1.68
CA ALA A 151 -9.70 16.69 -2.72
C ALA A 151 -8.75 17.89 -2.86
N MET A 152 -8.29 18.46 -1.74
CA MET A 152 -7.31 19.53 -1.71
C MET A 152 -5.98 19.10 -2.35
N LEU A 153 -5.42 17.96 -1.91
CA LEU A 153 -4.14 17.48 -2.43
C LEU A 153 -4.25 17.10 -3.92
N ARG A 154 -5.38 16.52 -4.34
CA ARG A 154 -5.63 16.15 -5.74
C ARG A 154 -5.65 17.38 -6.62
N ARG A 155 -6.41 18.40 -6.22
CA ARG A 155 -6.50 19.69 -6.93
C ARG A 155 -5.14 20.37 -7.08
N LEU A 156 -4.29 20.30 -6.04
CA LEU A 156 -2.94 20.87 -6.08
C LEU A 156 -2.04 20.15 -7.09
N MET A 157 -2.11 18.82 -7.17
CA MET A 157 -1.19 18.04 -8.00
C MET A 157 -1.64 17.89 -9.46
N THR A 158 -2.95 17.84 -9.74
CA THR A 158 -3.49 17.61 -11.09
C THR A 158 -2.83 18.47 -12.20
N PRO A 159 -2.58 19.78 -12.01
CA PRO A 159 -1.96 20.61 -13.06
C PRO A 159 -0.58 20.12 -13.51
N ALA A 160 0.20 19.49 -12.64
CA ALA A 160 1.52 18.95 -13.00
C ALA A 160 1.44 17.77 -13.99
N PHE A 161 0.27 17.14 -14.10
CA PHE A 161 0.02 15.99 -14.96
C PHE A 161 -0.83 16.36 -16.20
N HIS A 162 -1.02 17.64 -16.50
CA HIS A 162 -1.64 18.06 -17.76
C HIS A 162 -0.72 17.77 -18.95
N VAL A 163 -1.31 17.48 -20.11
CA VAL A 163 -0.58 17.08 -21.34
C VAL A 163 0.55 18.06 -21.69
N ASP A 164 0.32 19.37 -21.56
CA ASP A 164 1.35 20.36 -21.87
C ASP A 164 2.54 20.32 -20.91
N LYS A 165 2.31 19.96 -19.64
CA LYS A 165 3.39 19.75 -18.66
C LYS A 165 4.12 18.43 -18.94
N LEU A 166 3.40 17.38 -19.33
CA LEU A 166 3.98 16.10 -19.71
C LEU A 166 4.87 16.23 -20.96
N LYS A 167 4.47 17.05 -21.95
CA LYS A 167 5.32 17.36 -23.12
C LYS A 167 6.67 17.95 -22.70
N GLY A 168 6.68 18.83 -21.69
CA GLY A 168 7.91 19.40 -21.14
C GLY A 168 8.82 18.38 -20.44
N MET A 169 8.30 17.22 -20.05
CA MET A 169 9.07 16.14 -19.43
C MET A 169 9.67 15.16 -20.45
N LEU A 170 9.22 15.18 -21.71
CA LEU A 170 9.68 14.26 -22.76
C LEU A 170 11.21 14.26 -22.96
N PRO A 171 11.92 15.41 -22.95
CA PRO A 171 13.38 15.40 -23.09
C PRO A 171 14.06 14.60 -21.97
N SER A 172 13.58 14.72 -20.73
CA SER A 172 14.11 13.96 -19.59
C SER A 172 13.90 12.46 -19.75
N PHE A 173 12.70 12.05 -20.20
CA PHE A 173 12.42 10.63 -20.49
C PHE A 173 13.28 10.09 -21.62
N LEU A 174 13.45 10.87 -22.69
CA LEU A 174 14.30 10.49 -23.82
C LEU A 174 15.73 10.26 -23.34
N THR A 175 16.30 11.18 -22.57
CA THR A 175 17.65 11.02 -22.02
C THR A 175 17.79 9.78 -21.15
N SER A 176 16.80 9.50 -20.28
CA SER A 176 16.80 8.27 -19.47
C SER A 176 16.80 7.01 -20.32
N CYS A 177 15.97 6.97 -21.37
CA CYS A 177 15.93 5.85 -22.32
C CYS A 177 17.23 5.71 -23.12
N THR A 178 17.79 6.81 -23.63
CA THR A 178 19.06 6.80 -24.36
C THR A 178 20.19 6.28 -23.49
N ASN A 179 20.30 6.74 -22.24
CA ASN A 179 21.30 6.25 -21.30
C ASN A 179 21.18 4.75 -21.05
N LEU A 180 19.95 4.23 -20.89
CA LEU A 180 19.71 2.79 -20.76
C LEU A 180 20.21 2.02 -21.99
N ILE A 181 19.79 2.46 -23.18
CA ILE A 181 20.17 1.83 -24.45
C ILE A 181 21.70 1.84 -24.63
N ASP A 182 22.36 2.94 -24.30
CA ASP A 182 23.82 3.06 -24.41
C ASP A 182 24.55 2.14 -23.43
N ARG A 183 24.02 1.92 -22.22
CA ARG A 183 24.56 0.91 -21.31
C ARG A 183 24.42 -0.50 -21.88
N TRP A 184 23.24 -0.84 -22.41
CA TRP A 184 23.01 -2.16 -23.00
C TRP A 184 23.87 -2.39 -24.25
N LYS A 185 24.05 -1.39 -25.11
CA LYS A 185 24.95 -1.45 -26.26
C LYS A 185 26.39 -1.79 -25.84
N LYS A 186 26.91 -1.14 -24.79
CA LYS A 186 28.24 -1.43 -24.25
C LYS A 186 28.37 -2.87 -23.76
N LEU A 187 27.35 -3.41 -23.11
CA LEU A 187 27.34 -4.82 -22.68
C LEU A 187 27.37 -5.76 -23.90
N THR A 188 26.52 -5.51 -24.90
CA THR A 188 26.45 -6.35 -26.11
C THR A 188 27.71 -6.25 -26.98
N SER A 189 28.39 -5.10 -27.02
CA SER A 189 29.60 -4.91 -27.82
C SER A 189 30.78 -5.78 -27.39
N LEU A 190 30.76 -6.31 -26.16
CA LEU A 190 31.82 -7.16 -25.63
C LEU A 190 31.67 -8.63 -26.05
N GLN A 191 30.44 -9.11 -26.33
CA GLN A 191 30.14 -10.54 -26.51
C GLN A 191 29.22 -10.85 -27.71
N GLY A 192 28.83 -9.84 -28.50
CA GLY A 192 27.90 -9.97 -29.63
C GLY A 192 26.43 -10.06 -29.21
N SER A 193 26.13 -10.91 -28.22
CA SER A 193 24.81 -11.02 -27.58
C SER A 193 24.96 -11.26 -26.08
N THR A 194 24.07 -10.68 -25.28
CA THR A 194 24.10 -10.80 -23.81
C THR A 194 22.68 -10.97 -23.27
N GLU A 195 22.48 -11.94 -22.39
CA GLU A 195 21.24 -12.07 -21.62
C GLU A 195 21.26 -11.07 -20.45
N ILE A 196 20.17 -10.32 -20.27
CA ILE A 196 20.07 -9.24 -19.28
C ILE A 196 18.81 -9.44 -18.44
N ASP A 197 18.96 -9.41 -17.11
CA ASP A 197 17.82 -9.24 -16.21
C ASP A 197 17.31 -7.80 -16.30
N VAL A 198 16.14 -7.64 -16.93
CA VAL A 198 15.51 -6.32 -17.15
C VAL A 198 14.95 -5.69 -15.88
N THR A 199 14.75 -6.48 -14.82
CA THR A 199 14.14 -6.00 -13.57
C THR A 199 14.93 -4.87 -12.91
N PRO A 200 16.24 -5.02 -12.59
CA PRO A 200 17.06 -3.93 -12.05
C PRO A 200 17.18 -2.76 -13.01
N GLU A 201 17.29 -3.01 -14.32
CA GLU A 201 17.41 -1.96 -15.33
C GLU A 201 16.15 -1.08 -15.40
N PHE A 202 14.96 -1.65 -15.24
CA PHE A 202 13.71 -0.89 -15.22
C PHE A 202 13.52 -0.10 -13.92
N TYR A 203 14.04 -0.59 -12.79
CA TYR A 203 14.10 0.22 -11.57
C TYR A 203 14.99 1.45 -11.76
N ILE A 204 16.16 1.28 -12.37
CA ILE A 204 17.09 2.40 -12.67
C ILE A 204 16.45 3.36 -13.67
N LEU A 205 15.86 2.87 -14.77
CA LEU A 205 15.18 3.70 -15.77
C LEU A 205 14.07 4.54 -15.15
N THR A 206 13.19 3.91 -14.36
CA THR A 206 12.07 4.59 -13.71
C THR A 206 12.56 5.62 -12.70
N GLY A 207 13.59 5.27 -11.91
CA GLY A 207 14.22 6.18 -10.97
C GLY A 207 14.84 7.39 -11.66
N ASP A 208 15.58 7.19 -12.75
CA ASP A 208 16.21 8.28 -13.52
C ASP A 208 15.17 9.21 -14.14
N ALA A 209 14.11 8.64 -14.72
CA ALA A 209 13.00 9.40 -15.28
C ALA A 209 12.33 10.28 -14.21
N ILE A 210 12.06 9.74 -13.03
CA ILE A 210 11.48 10.49 -11.91
C ILE A 210 12.46 11.54 -11.41
N ALA A 211 13.74 11.20 -11.23
CA ALA A 211 14.77 12.12 -10.73
C ALA A 211 14.89 13.37 -11.63
N ARG A 212 15.00 13.14 -12.94
CA ARG A 212 15.14 14.22 -13.93
C ARG A 212 13.91 15.09 -14.05
N THR A 213 12.71 14.50 -13.96
CA THR A 213 11.45 15.24 -14.17
C THR A 213 10.96 15.97 -12.93
N VAL A 214 11.12 15.35 -11.75
CA VAL A 214 10.62 15.89 -10.49
C VAL A 214 11.66 16.76 -9.79
N PHE A 215 12.92 16.33 -9.77
CA PHE A 215 13.99 17.00 -9.03
C PHE A 215 14.95 17.76 -9.95
N GLY A 216 14.87 17.59 -11.27
CA GLY A 216 15.83 18.20 -12.20
C GLY A 216 17.25 17.65 -12.05
N SER A 217 17.41 16.55 -11.33
CA SER A 217 18.68 15.89 -10.97
C SER A 217 18.87 14.60 -11.76
N SER A 218 20.07 14.03 -11.79
CA SER A 218 20.26 12.69 -12.37
C SER A 218 19.84 11.58 -11.41
N TYR A 219 19.68 10.34 -11.90
CA TYR A 219 19.47 9.18 -11.03
C TYR A 219 20.55 9.07 -9.96
N GLU A 220 21.81 9.31 -10.29
CA GLU A 220 22.92 9.20 -9.34
C GLU A 220 22.71 10.12 -8.13
N GLU A 221 22.26 11.36 -8.38
CA GLU A 221 21.92 12.34 -7.35
C GLU A 221 20.66 11.95 -6.54
N GLY A 222 19.68 11.29 -7.17
CA GLY A 222 18.44 10.83 -6.54
C GLY A 222 18.47 9.42 -5.94
N SER A 223 19.52 8.64 -6.21
CA SER A 223 19.62 7.20 -5.95
C SER A 223 19.44 6.85 -4.47
N LYS A 224 19.97 7.71 -3.59
CA LYS A 224 19.84 7.58 -2.15
C LYS A 224 18.38 7.57 -1.68
N ILE A 225 17.50 8.36 -2.30
CA ILE A 225 16.07 8.38 -1.94
C ILE A 225 15.43 7.05 -2.33
N PHE A 226 15.71 6.54 -3.53
CA PHE A 226 15.09 5.30 -4.00
C PHE A 226 15.52 4.08 -3.19
N GLU A 227 16.79 4.00 -2.77
CA GLU A 227 17.26 2.93 -1.90
C GLU A 227 16.60 2.97 -0.52
N LEU A 228 16.49 4.16 0.08
CA LEU A 228 15.77 4.33 1.35
C LEU A 228 14.28 3.99 1.19
N GLN A 229 13.66 4.37 0.07
CA GLN A 229 12.26 4.04 -0.24
C GLN A 229 12.06 2.53 -0.43
N LYS A 230 13.01 1.81 -1.03
CA LYS A 230 12.93 0.36 -1.21
C LYS A 230 12.91 -0.39 0.13
N GLU A 231 13.81 -0.04 1.04
CA GLU A 231 13.79 -0.57 2.41
C GLU A 231 12.47 -0.22 3.12
N GLN A 232 12.05 1.03 2.95
CA GLN A 232 10.84 1.56 3.54
C GLN A 232 9.56 0.84 3.07
N ILE A 233 9.42 0.57 1.76
CA ILE A 233 8.31 -0.18 1.18
C ILE A 233 8.21 -1.57 1.81
N THR A 234 9.34 -2.23 2.05
CA THR A 234 9.38 -3.56 2.69
C THR A 234 8.78 -3.51 4.09
N LEU A 235 9.16 -2.50 4.89
CA LEU A 235 8.62 -2.30 6.24
C LEU A 235 7.14 -1.89 6.27
N VAL A 236 6.67 -1.20 5.22
CA VAL A 236 5.26 -0.83 5.03
C VAL A 236 4.42 -2.03 4.67
N LEU A 237 4.86 -2.86 3.72
CA LEU A 237 4.17 -4.09 3.32
C LEU A 237 4.08 -5.06 4.50
N GLU A 238 5.12 -5.16 5.32
CA GLU A 238 5.08 -5.95 6.56
C GLU A 238 4.00 -5.43 7.52
N ALA A 239 3.92 -4.11 7.71
CA ALA A 239 2.93 -3.49 8.59
C ALA A 239 1.50 -3.63 8.04
N TYR A 240 1.34 -3.54 6.72
CA TYR A 240 0.07 -3.74 6.02
C TYR A 240 -0.48 -5.15 6.21
N ASN A 241 0.39 -6.16 6.19
CA ASN A 241 0.03 -7.57 6.37
C ASN A 241 -0.02 -8.02 7.85
N SER A 242 0.25 -7.12 8.79
CA SER A 242 0.33 -7.43 10.23
C SER A 242 -0.87 -6.88 11.01
N PHE A 243 -1.26 -7.59 12.06
CA PHE A 243 -2.22 -7.09 13.03
C PHE A 243 -1.72 -5.79 13.66
N TYR A 244 -2.54 -4.76 13.61
CA TYR A 244 -2.30 -3.57 14.40
C TYR A 244 -3.00 -3.66 15.75
N TYR A 245 -2.20 -3.73 16.82
CA TYR A 245 -2.70 -3.50 18.17
C TYR A 245 -2.53 -2.01 18.51
N PRO A 246 -3.58 -1.32 18.98
CA PRO A 246 -3.49 0.06 19.41
C PRO A 246 -2.32 0.30 20.37
N GLY A 247 -1.55 1.37 20.13
CA GLY A 247 -0.39 1.71 20.96
C GLY A 247 0.95 1.13 20.49
N LEU A 248 0.98 0.01 19.76
CA LEU A 248 2.24 -0.62 19.30
C LEU A 248 3.13 0.29 18.45
N ARG A 249 2.55 1.29 17.77
CA ARG A 249 3.30 2.27 16.99
C ARG A 249 4.27 3.13 17.81
N PHE A 250 4.03 3.24 19.12
CA PHE A 250 4.84 4.02 20.05
C PHE A 250 5.88 3.18 20.77
N ILE A 251 5.80 1.85 20.68
CA ILE A 251 6.78 0.96 21.29
C ILE A 251 8.08 1.04 20.47
N PRO A 252 9.24 1.32 21.11
CA PRO A 252 10.51 1.57 20.45
C PRO A 252 11.19 0.27 19.99
N THR A 253 10.48 -0.58 19.25
CA THR A 253 11.04 -1.80 18.62
C THR A 253 12.09 -1.42 17.58
N LYS A 254 13.03 -2.32 17.29
CA LYS A 254 14.06 -2.12 16.24
C LYS A 254 13.41 -1.69 14.91
N LYS A 255 12.32 -2.36 14.51
CA LYS A 255 11.59 -2.06 13.28
C LYS A 255 10.90 -0.68 13.31
N ASN A 256 10.24 -0.32 14.41
CA ASN A 256 9.60 0.99 14.52
C ASN A 256 10.63 2.12 14.50
N ARG A 257 11.74 1.97 15.23
CA ARG A 257 12.86 2.93 15.18
C ARG A 257 13.38 3.09 13.76
N ARG A 258 13.57 2.00 13.01
CA ARG A 258 14.02 2.07 11.61
C ARG A 258 13.00 2.76 10.70
N ARG A 259 11.70 2.49 10.85
CA ARG A 259 10.63 3.18 10.09
C ARG A 259 10.70 4.70 10.25
N TYR A 260 10.79 5.19 11.50
CA TYR A 260 10.88 6.63 11.77
C TYR A 260 12.21 7.22 11.30
N LYS A 261 13.33 6.50 11.46
CA LYS A 261 14.64 6.94 10.96
C LYS A 261 14.64 7.12 9.43
N LEU A 262 14.12 6.14 8.69
CA LEU A 262 13.99 6.20 7.23
C LEU A 262 13.09 7.37 6.79
N ASP A 263 11.95 7.56 7.47
CA ASP A 263 11.04 8.69 7.20
C ASP A 263 11.74 10.04 7.34
N ASN A 264 12.49 10.22 8.43
CA ASN A 264 13.22 11.47 8.69
C ASN A 264 14.34 11.68 7.66
N GLU A 265 15.15 10.65 7.37
CA GLU A 265 16.22 10.72 6.36
C GLU A 265 15.67 11.09 4.97
N ILE A 266 14.57 10.48 4.54
CA ILE A 266 13.94 10.81 3.26
C ILE A 266 13.41 12.26 3.25
N LYS A 267 12.77 12.70 4.34
CA LYS A 267 12.26 14.08 4.46
C LYS A 267 13.38 15.11 4.45
N GLU A 268 14.53 14.82 5.06
CA GLU A 268 15.71 15.68 5.02
C GLU A 268 16.25 15.82 3.60
N ILE A 269 16.49 14.71 2.90
CA ILE A 269 17.00 14.75 1.52
C ILE A 269 16.01 15.51 0.60
N LEU A 270 14.70 15.26 0.73
CA LEU A 270 13.69 15.98 -0.04
C LEU A 270 13.67 17.50 0.24
N ARG A 271 13.89 17.90 1.50
CA ARG A 271 14.03 19.32 1.86
C ARG A 271 15.27 19.94 1.23
N ASP A 272 16.39 19.22 1.21
CA ASP A 272 17.63 19.72 0.63
C ASP A 272 17.51 19.88 -0.90
N LEU A 273 16.93 18.90 -1.59
CA LEU A 273 16.68 18.96 -3.03
C LEU A 273 15.74 20.12 -3.41
N THR A 274 14.65 20.31 -2.66
CA THR A 274 13.70 21.40 -2.92
C THR A 274 14.31 22.78 -2.65
N GLN A 275 15.16 22.92 -1.62
CA GLN A 275 15.89 24.15 -1.35
C GLN A 275 16.97 24.45 -2.40
N GLY A 276 17.73 23.43 -2.84
CA GLY A 276 18.71 23.54 -3.92
C GLY A 276 18.08 24.03 -5.22
N ASN A 277 16.95 23.44 -5.62
CA ASN A 277 16.20 23.83 -6.81
C ASN A 277 15.61 25.24 -6.71
N SER A 278 15.16 25.65 -5.52
CA SER A 278 14.66 27.00 -5.27
C SER A 278 15.76 28.05 -5.44
N ARG A 279 17.00 27.74 -5.01
CA ARG A 279 18.18 28.60 -5.21
C ARG A 279 18.58 28.66 -6.69
N ALA A 280 18.61 27.53 -7.39
CA ALA A 280 18.91 27.47 -8.82
C ALA A 280 17.88 28.23 -9.69
N CYS A 281 16.58 28.14 -9.38
CA CYS A 281 15.53 28.92 -10.04
C CYS A 281 15.66 30.43 -9.79
N LYS A 282 16.03 30.85 -8.58
CA LYS A 282 16.28 32.26 -8.25
C LYS A 282 17.50 32.82 -8.99
N ILE A 283 18.54 32.00 -9.19
CA ILE A 283 19.73 32.39 -9.96
C ILE A 283 19.38 32.52 -11.45
N LYS A 284 18.63 31.57 -12.03
CA LYS A 284 18.17 31.68 -13.43
C LYS A 284 17.28 32.90 -13.68
N LYS A 285 16.41 33.28 -12.74
CA LYS A 285 15.58 34.50 -12.83
C LYS A 285 16.35 35.82 -12.63
N ARG A 286 17.61 35.79 -12.18
CA ARG A 286 18.46 36.98 -12.07
C ARG A 286 19.38 37.18 -13.28
N ILE A 287 19.51 36.16 -14.13
CA ILE A 287 20.39 36.15 -15.30
C ILE A 287 19.61 36.50 -16.59
N TYR A 288 18.28 36.60 -16.51
CA TYR A 288 17.40 37.12 -17.56
C TYR A 288 16.59 38.29 -17.04
#